data_AF-A0A534U5B1-F1
#
_entry.id   AF-A0A534U5B1-F1
#
_cell.length_a   1.000
_cell.length_b   1.000
_cell.length_c   1.000
_cell.angle_alpha   90.00
_cell.angle_beta   90.00
_cell.angle_gamma   90.00
#
_symmetry.space_group_name_H-M   'P 1'
#
loop_
_entity.id
_entity.type
_entity.pdbx_description
1 polymer ?
#
loop_
_entity_poly.entity_id
_entity_poly.type
_entity_poly.pdbx_seq_one_letter_code
_entity_poly.pdbx_strand_id
1 'polypeptide(L)'
;MREESASGVVTSELMKRIEEAAVSAAREILSGRRIIDVEGPYGVGLTTVEVGNDDRCREPGPDEASAVVSRALSVPMIYRRFAISKRRIAAFQETGQPLNLKVAEDAAQAVAAREEEFVYQGQSDFHLG
;
A
#
# COMPACT_ATOMS: atom_id res chain seq x y z
N MET A 1 -29.21 8.96 6.42
CA MET A 1 -28.30 7.92 6.92
C MET A 1 -27.26 8.63 7.76
N ARG A 2 -27.28 8.48 9.09
CA ARG A 2 -26.45 9.27 10.01
C ARG A 2 -24.98 8.81 9.88
N GLU A 3 -24.10 9.69 9.42
CA GLU A 3 -22.68 9.59 9.71
C GLU A 3 -22.49 9.79 11.21
N GLU A 4 -22.39 8.67 11.92
CA GLU A 4 -22.03 8.65 13.32
C GLU A 4 -20.53 8.95 13.41
N SER A 5 -20.20 10.21 13.71
CA SER A 5 -18.84 10.75 13.76
C SER A 5 -17.90 9.83 14.55
N ALA A 6 -17.04 9.10 13.83
CA ALA A 6 -15.95 8.30 14.41
C ALA A 6 -14.95 9.13 15.25
N SER A 7 -15.03 10.46 15.13
CA SER A 7 -14.14 11.47 15.74
C SER A 7 -14.18 11.50 17.28
N GLY A 8 -15.24 11.02 17.94
CA GLY A 8 -15.38 11.17 19.39
C GLY A 8 -14.46 10.29 20.24
N VAL A 9 -14.10 9.08 19.76
CA VAL A 9 -13.43 8.05 20.58
C VAL A 9 -11.93 7.94 20.27
N VAL A 10 -11.50 8.29 19.06
CA VAL A 10 -10.08 8.21 18.67
C VAL A 10 -9.48 9.61 18.73
N THR A 11 -8.68 9.87 19.75
CA THR A 11 -7.94 11.14 19.87
C THR A 11 -6.81 11.20 18.84
N SER A 12 -6.37 12.41 18.49
CA SER A 12 -5.20 12.62 17.62
C SER A 12 -3.95 11.95 18.16
N GLU A 13 -3.73 12.03 19.47
CA GLU A 13 -2.61 11.36 20.15
C GLU A 13 -2.69 9.83 20.02
N LEU A 14 -3.88 9.24 20.18
CA LEU A 14 -4.05 7.80 19.98
C LEU A 14 -3.82 7.40 18.53
N MET A 15 -4.33 8.18 17.57
CA MET A 15 -4.11 7.92 16.15
C MET A 15 -2.62 7.95 15.82
N LYS A 16 -1.89 8.96 16.31
CA LYS A 16 -0.44 9.07 16.13
C LYS A 16 0.30 7.85 16.69
N ARG A 17 -0.09 7.34 17.87
CA ARG A 17 0.50 6.10 18.43
C ARG A 17 0.24 4.88 17.56
N ILE A 18 -0.96 4.77 16.99
CA ILE A 18 -1.28 3.67 16.05
C ILE A 18 -0.40 3.77 14.79
N GLU A 19 -0.26 4.97 14.24
CA GLU A 19 0.59 5.24 13.07
C GLU A 19 2.06 4.94 13.35
N GLU A 20 2.59 5.41 14.48
CA GLU A 20 3.98 5.16 14.89
C GLU A 20 4.26 3.66 15.05
N ALA A 21 3.36 2.92 15.71
CA ALA A 21 3.48 1.46 15.85
C ALA A 21 3.47 0.75 14.48
N ALA A 22 2.55 1.12 13.60
CA ALA A 22 2.45 0.56 12.25
C ALA A 22 3.70 0.87 11.39
N VAL A 23 4.16 2.12 11.39
CA VAL A 23 5.36 2.56 10.63
C VAL A 23 6.61 1.87 11.17
N SER A 24 6.78 1.77 12.49
CA SER A 24 7.91 1.08 13.09
C SER A 24 7.94 -0.39 12.66
N ALA A 25 6.81 -1.09 12.78
CA ALA A 25 6.70 -2.50 12.44
C ALA A 25 6.92 -2.77 10.94
N ALA A 26 6.42 -1.90 10.05
CA ALA A 26 6.69 -2.03 8.61
C ALA A 26 8.17 -1.79 8.26
N ARG A 27 8.83 -0.81 8.90
CA ARG A 27 10.25 -0.49 8.64
C ARG A 27 11.21 -1.63 8.96
N GLU A 28 10.85 -2.50 9.90
CA GLU A 28 11.62 -3.70 10.23
C GLU A 28 11.67 -4.69 9.05
N ILE A 29 10.60 -4.73 8.24
CA ILE A 29 10.46 -5.65 7.10
C ILE A 29 10.95 -5.03 5.79
N LEU A 30 10.70 -3.73 5.55
CA LEU A 30 11.01 -3.04 4.29
C LEU A 30 12.53 -2.91 4.05
N SER A 31 13.11 -3.91 3.41
CA SER A 31 14.53 -3.98 3.08
C SER A 31 14.80 -3.60 1.62
N GLY A 32 13.86 -3.89 0.70
CA GLY A 32 13.97 -3.54 -0.72
C GLY A 32 14.19 -2.03 -0.92
N ARG A 33 13.43 -1.19 -0.20
CA ARG A 33 13.56 0.28 -0.24
C ARG A 33 14.92 0.83 0.22
N ARG A 34 15.80 -0.01 0.78
CA ARG A 34 17.16 0.37 1.19
C ARG A 34 18.18 0.17 0.08
N ILE A 35 17.82 -0.60 -0.95
CA ILE A 35 18.71 -1.00 -2.05
C ILE A 35 18.22 -0.55 -3.43
N ILE A 36 16.99 -0.01 -3.52
CA ILE A 36 16.43 0.60 -4.73
C ILE A 36 16.00 2.04 -4.46
N ASP A 37 16.02 2.87 -5.49
CA ASP A 37 15.45 4.22 -5.43
C ASP A 37 13.92 4.15 -5.34
N VAL A 38 13.34 5.05 -4.56
CA VAL A 38 11.88 5.16 -4.38
C VAL A 38 11.44 6.48 -5.00
N GLU A 39 10.58 6.40 -6.01
CA GLU A 39 10.02 7.57 -6.71
C GLU A 39 8.56 7.84 -6.30
N GLY A 40 8.13 9.11 -6.30
CA GLY A 40 6.81 9.55 -5.84
C GLY A 40 6.83 10.29 -4.49
N PRO A 41 5.69 10.43 -3.77
CA PRO A 41 4.39 9.83 -4.04
C PRO A 41 3.59 10.54 -5.15
N TYR A 42 2.98 9.77 -6.05
CA TYR A 42 2.17 10.28 -7.17
C TYR A 42 0.68 10.47 -6.83
N GLY A 43 0.27 10.05 -5.64
CA GLY A 43 -1.12 10.11 -5.19
C GLY A 43 -1.92 8.83 -5.45
N VAL A 44 -3.01 8.67 -4.72
CA VAL A 44 -3.84 7.44 -4.71
C VAL A 44 -4.59 7.15 -6.01
N GLY A 45 -4.66 8.13 -6.93
CA GLY A 45 -5.31 7.97 -8.22
C GLY A 45 -4.41 7.33 -9.29
N LEU A 46 -3.10 7.21 -9.03
CA LEU A 46 -2.18 6.58 -9.98
C LEU A 46 -2.42 5.07 -9.98
N THR A 47 -2.88 4.55 -11.12
CA THR A 47 -3.19 3.13 -11.30
C THR A 47 -2.29 2.46 -12.33
N THR A 48 -1.56 3.24 -13.13
CA THR A 48 -0.71 2.77 -14.21
C THR A 48 0.47 3.73 -14.43
N VAL A 49 1.64 3.20 -14.78
CA VAL A 49 2.85 3.94 -15.17
C VAL A 49 3.25 3.52 -16.59
N GLU A 50 3.45 4.48 -17.49
CA GLU A 50 3.97 4.22 -18.85
C GLU A 50 5.49 4.00 -18.80
N VAL A 51 5.99 2.98 -19.52
CA VAL A 51 7.40 2.56 -19.45
C VAL A 51 8.17 2.82 -20.75
N GLY A 52 7.65 3.68 -21.62
CA GLY A 52 8.41 4.36 -22.68
C GLY A 52 8.90 3.50 -23.86
N ASN A 53 8.69 2.19 -23.86
CA ASN A 53 8.97 1.36 -25.03
C ASN A 53 7.68 1.15 -25.83
N ASP A 54 7.69 1.75 -27.02
CA ASP A 54 6.67 1.61 -28.04
C ASP A 54 6.98 0.36 -28.87
N ASP A 55 6.23 -0.72 -28.64
CA ASP A 55 6.34 -1.93 -29.45
C ASP A 55 5.40 -1.86 -30.65
N ARG A 56 5.91 -2.24 -31.83
CA ARG A 56 5.07 -2.43 -33.01
C ARG A 56 4.21 -3.67 -32.79
N CYS A 57 2.89 -3.54 -32.91
CA CYS A 57 1.97 -4.66 -32.68
C CYS A 57 2.24 -5.84 -33.63
N ARG A 58 2.64 -5.54 -34.87
CA ARG A 58 3.14 -6.50 -35.87
C ARG A 58 3.74 -5.77 -37.07
N GLU A 59 4.42 -6.52 -37.95
CA GLU A 59 4.82 -6.03 -39.26
C GLU A 59 3.58 -5.83 -40.15
N PRO A 60 3.37 -4.63 -40.74
CA PRO A 60 2.22 -4.37 -41.62
C PRO A 60 2.45 -4.96 -43.01
N GLY A 61 1.34 -5.29 -43.69
CA GLY A 61 1.38 -5.56 -45.13
C GLY A 61 1.68 -4.31 -45.98
N PRO A 62 1.93 -4.47 -47.29
CA PRO A 62 2.37 -3.38 -48.18
C PRO A 62 1.40 -2.17 -48.26
N ASP A 63 0.10 -2.41 -48.09
CA ASP A 63 -0.95 -1.38 -48.14
C ASP A 63 -1.61 -1.13 -46.77
N GLU A 64 -0.99 -1.59 -45.68
CA GLU A 64 -1.56 -1.53 -44.34
C GLU A 64 -0.86 -0.50 -43.44
N ALA A 65 -1.66 0.21 -42.63
CA ALA A 65 -1.13 1.11 -41.60
C ALA A 65 -0.51 0.33 -40.43
N SER A 66 0.61 0.84 -39.89
CA SER A 66 1.22 0.30 -38.67
C SER A 66 0.44 0.73 -37.42
N ALA A 67 0.37 -0.17 -36.44
CA ALA A 67 -0.06 0.17 -35.08
C ALA A 67 1.12 0.06 -34.12
N VAL A 68 1.23 1.06 -33.25
CA VAL A 68 2.24 1.16 -32.18
C VAL A 68 1.48 1.30 -30.87
N VAL A 69 1.86 0.52 -29.87
CA VAL A 69 1.24 0.57 -28.54
C VAL A 69 2.33 0.81 -27.51
N SER A 70 2.08 1.79 -26.64
CA SER A 70 2.96 2.06 -25.50
C SER A 70 2.77 0.98 -24.43
N ARG A 71 3.89 0.52 -23.86
CA ARG A 71 3.85 -0.39 -22.72
C ARG A 71 3.56 0.37 -21.44
N ALA A 72 2.62 -0.14 -20.64
CA ALA A 72 2.28 0.42 -19.34
C ALA A 72 2.21 -0.68 -18.27
N LEU A 73 2.62 -0.35 -17.04
CA LEU A 73 2.59 -1.23 -15.88
C LEU A 73 1.51 -0.77 -14.90
N SER A 74 0.67 -1.70 -14.45
CA SER A 74 -0.33 -1.40 -13.42
C SER A 74 0.32 -1.25 -12.05
N VAL A 75 -0.16 -0.28 -11.27
CA VAL A 75 0.26 -0.04 -9.88
C VAL A 75 -0.71 -0.77 -8.94
N PRO A 76 -0.30 -1.90 -8.31
CA PRO A 76 -1.19 -2.66 -7.45
C PRO A 76 -1.43 -1.96 -6.11
N MET A 77 -2.67 -2.01 -5.61
CA MET A 77 -3.00 -1.58 -4.26
C MET A 77 -2.82 -2.74 -3.27
N ILE A 78 -1.88 -2.61 -2.35
CA ILE A 78 -1.70 -3.55 -1.24
C ILE A 78 -2.39 -2.98 0.00
N TYR A 79 -3.26 -3.76 0.64
CA TYR A 79 -3.92 -3.34 1.87
C TYR A 79 -4.21 -4.52 2.79
N ARG A 80 -4.25 -4.25 4.10
CA ARG A 80 -4.74 -5.19 5.12
C ARG A 80 -5.57 -4.43 6.15
N ARG A 81 -6.75 -4.98 6.46
CA ARG A 81 -7.64 -4.41 7.49
C ARG A 81 -7.25 -4.92 8.87
N PHE A 82 -7.37 -4.06 9.87
CA PHE A 82 -7.31 -4.41 11.29
C PHE A 82 -8.44 -3.71 12.05
N ALA A 83 -8.70 -4.16 13.27
CA ALA A 83 -9.74 -3.58 14.11
C ALA A 83 -9.30 -3.49 15.57
N ILE A 84 -9.64 -2.38 16.22
CA ILE A 84 -9.46 -2.17 17.66
C ILE A 84 -10.84 -1.92 18.26
N SER A 85 -11.14 -2.59 19.37
CA SER A 85 -12.43 -2.44 20.04
C SER A 85 -12.59 -1.03 20.61
N LYS A 86 -13.70 -0.35 20.28
CA LYS A 86 -14.07 0.94 20.89
C LYS A 86 -14.08 0.89 22.42
N ARG A 87 -14.53 -0.24 23.01
CA ARG A 87 -14.53 -0.45 24.47
C ARG A 87 -13.11 -0.46 25.05
N ARG A 88 -12.14 -1.05 24.32
CA ARG A 88 -10.73 -1.04 24.74
C ARG A 88 -10.11 0.36 24.64
N ILE A 89 -10.48 1.12 23.61
CA ILE A 89 -10.04 2.51 23.46
C ILE A 89 -10.57 3.35 24.62
N ALA A 90 -11.85 3.24 24.95
CA ALA A 90 -12.44 3.93 26.10
C ALA A 90 -11.76 3.53 27.42
N ALA A 91 -11.56 2.23 27.66
CA ALA A 91 -10.87 1.76 28.87
C ALA A 91 -9.43 2.30 28.99
N PHE A 92 -8.70 2.40 27.89
CA PHE A 92 -7.37 3.01 27.85
C PHE A 92 -7.42 4.50 28.20
N GLN A 93 -8.38 5.25 27.66
CA GLN A 93 -8.49 6.70 27.88
C GLN A 93 -9.02 7.06 29.28
N GLU A 94 -10.05 6.35 29.74
CA GLU A 94 -10.75 6.68 30.98
C GLU A 94 -10.08 6.08 32.22
N THR A 95 -9.49 4.89 32.09
CA THR A 95 -8.96 4.12 33.23
C THR A 95 -7.48 3.77 33.12
N GLY A 96 -6.80 4.20 32.04
CA GLY A 96 -5.37 3.96 31.85
C GLY A 96 -5.00 2.50 31.56
N GLN A 97 -5.96 1.64 31.20
CA GLN A 97 -5.68 0.24 30.86
C GLN A 97 -4.80 0.13 29.62
N PRO A 98 -3.79 -0.76 29.57
CA PRO A 98 -2.95 -0.92 28.39
C PRO A 98 -3.74 -1.21 27.12
N LEU A 99 -3.47 -0.46 26.06
CA LEU A 99 -4.04 -0.70 24.73
C LEU A 99 -3.07 -1.52 23.89
N ASN A 100 -3.51 -2.70 23.44
CA ASN A 100 -2.72 -3.55 22.56
C ASN A 100 -2.82 -3.07 21.10
N LEU A 101 -1.69 -2.64 20.53
CA LEU A 101 -1.57 -2.17 19.15
C LEU A 101 -1.01 -3.23 18.17
N LYS A 102 -0.76 -4.45 18.64
CA LYS A 102 -0.22 -5.54 17.82
C LYS A 102 -1.02 -5.82 16.55
N VAL A 103 -2.34 -5.61 16.58
CA VAL A 103 -3.19 -5.78 15.37
C VAL A 103 -2.85 -4.79 14.25
N ALA A 104 -2.37 -3.59 14.58
CA ALA A 104 -1.92 -2.60 13.61
C ALA A 104 -0.49 -2.93 13.13
N GLU A 105 0.40 -3.32 14.05
CA GLU A 105 1.76 -3.78 13.76
C GLU A 105 1.74 -4.98 12.81
N ASP A 106 1.00 -6.04 13.14
CA ASP A 106 0.85 -7.24 12.32
C ASP A 106 0.29 -6.87 10.93
N ALA A 107 -0.68 -5.97 10.87
CA ALA A 107 -1.28 -5.53 9.60
C ALA A 107 -0.26 -4.82 8.71
N ALA A 108 0.55 -3.93 9.30
CA ALA A 108 1.60 -3.20 8.61
C ALA A 108 2.73 -4.13 8.13
N GLN A 109 3.15 -5.09 8.97
CA GLN A 109 4.16 -6.09 8.60
C GLN A 109 3.70 -6.97 7.44
N ALA A 110 2.43 -7.37 7.40
CA ALA A 110 1.92 -8.17 6.28
C ALA A 110 1.85 -7.38 4.96
N VAL A 111 1.53 -6.08 5.01
CA VAL A 111 1.60 -5.20 3.84
C VAL A 111 3.05 -5.05 3.37
N ALA A 112 3.98 -4.80 4.29
CA ALA A 112 5.41 -4.70 3.98
C ALA A 112 5.97 -6.00 3.40
N ALA A 113 5.61 -7.16 3.96
CA ALA A 113 6.06 -8.46 3.45
C ALA A 113 5.56 -8.72 2.01
N ARG A 114 4.34 -8.30 1.69
CA ARG A 114 3.78 -8.39 0.33
C ARG A 114 4.50 -7.47 -0.66
N GLU A 115 4.93 -6.30 -0.21
CA GLU A 115 5.78 -5.42 -1.02
C GLU A 115 7.14 -6.06 -1.29
N GLU A 116 7.81 -6.61 -0.28
CA GLU A 116 9.11 -7.28 -0.46
C GLU A 116 9.00 -8.48 -1.41
N GLU A 117 7.93 -9.28 -1.32
CA GLU A 117 7.64 -10.36 -2.27
C GLU A 117 7.60 -9.84 -3.72
N PHE A 118 6.87 -8.75 -3.97
CA PHE A 118 6.79 -8.16 -5.31
C PHE A 118 8.13 -7.60 -5.80
N VAL A 119 8.90 -6.96 -4.91
CA VAL A 119 10.22 -6.39 -5.27
C VAL A 119 11.22 -7.50 -5.61
N TYR A 120 11.27 -8.58 -4.83
CA TYR A 120 12.29 -9.62 -4.99
C TYR A 120 11.93 -10.73 -5.97
N GLN A 121 10.65 -11.10 -6.05
CA GLN A 121 10.20 -12.27 -6.82
C GLN A 121 9.37 -11.87 -8.04
N GLY A 122 8.93 -10.61 -8.11
CA GLY A 122 7.94 -10.19 -9.10
C GLY A 122 6.56 -10.81 -8.83
N GLN A 123 5.64 -10.56 -9.75
CA GLN A 123 4.33 -11.17 -9.83
C GLN A 123 3.85 -11.20 -11.29
N SER A 124 3.77 -12.39 -11.87
CA SER A 124 3.40 -12.60 -13.28
C SER A 124 2.00 -12.10 -13.60
N ASP A 125 1.06 -12.23 -12.66
CA ASP A 125 -0.33 -11.78 -12.84
C ASP A 125 -0.44 -10.26 -13.03
N PHE A 126 0.57 -9.51 -12.57
CA PHE A 126 0.66 -8.06 -12.72
C PHE A 126 1.71 -7.63 -13.75
N HIS A 127 2.28 -8.59 -14.50
CA HIS A 127 3.39 -8.35 -15.43
C HIS A 127 4.60 -7.67 -14.76
N LEU A 128 4.81 -7.96 -13.47
CA LEU A 128 5.96 -7.53 -12.68
C LEU A 128 6.98 -8.67 -12.73
N GLY A 129 7.86 -8.73 -13.72
CA GLY A 129 8.85 -9.81 -13.84
C GLY A 129 9.35 -10.03 -15.26
#